data_AF-A0A1S4EG45-F1
#
_entry.id   AF-A0A1S4EG45-F1
#
_cell.length_a   1.000
_cell.length_b   1.000
_cell.length_c   1.000
_cell.angle_alpha   90.00
_cell.angle_beta   90.00
_cell.angle_gamma   90.00
#
_symmetry.space_group_name_H-M   'P 1'
#
loop_
_entity.id
_entity.type
_entity.pdbx_description
1 polymer ?
#
loop_
_entity_poly.entity_id
_entity_poly.type
_entity_poly.pdbx_seq_one_letter_code
_entity_poly.pdbx_strand_id
1 'polypeptide(L)'
;MANLESKAILAYHLNRMKYFFPDEYNIFPKSWSLPRQWKEVISYNREHADETLILKPTRGAEGKGIKILNFIPEHEVMDQDASCQVYLSNVLLINGFKFDLRVYVLFRCHHDLGRPFLKAILKLVLEYKESEKLSTLELQGVITRTETTRPKSSYTNGYDELPPHDPR
;
A
#
# COMPACT_ATOMS: atom_id res chain seq x y z
N MET A 1 15.79 9.06 9.70
CA MET A 1 14.38 8.74 9.43
C MET A 1 14.21 7.46 8.57
N ALA A 2 15.18 6.53 8.57
CA ALA A 2 15.21 5.39 7.63
C ALA A 2 14.16 4.29 7.90
N ASN A 3 13.51 4.27 9.08
CA ASN A 3 12.66 3.16 9.49
C ASN A 3 11.23 3.19 8.90
N LEU A 4 10.80 4.31 8.31
CA LEU A 4 9.45 4.45 7.71
C LEU A 4 9.43 4.24 6.19
N GLU A 5 10.60 4.21 5.54
CA GLU A 5 10.73 4.14 4.09
C GLU A 5 10.74 2.69 3.58
N SER A 6 11.08 1.73 4.45
CA SER A 6 11.05 0.30 4.14
C SER A 6 9.68 -0.30 4.44
N LYS A 7 9.05 -0.88 3.41
CA LYS A 7 7.74 -1.56 3.51
C LYS A 7 7.76 -2.68 4.57
N ALA A 8 8.86 -3.43 4.64
CA ALA A 8 9.04 -4.52 5.60
C ALA A 8 9.15 -4.01 7.04
N ILE A 9 9.95 -2.96 7.29
CA ILE A 9 10.11 -2.36 8.63
C ILE A 9 8.81 -1.70 9.09
N LEU A 10 8.11 -1.00 8.19
CA LEU A 10 6.82 -0.40 8.49
C LEU A 10 5.79 -1.47 8.89
N ALA A 11 5.69 -2.57 8.13
CA ALA A 11 4.80 -3.68 8.46
C ALA A 11 5.11 -4.26 9.85
N TYR A 12 6.39 -4.45 10.18
CA TYR A 12 6.80 -4.92 11.50
C TYR A 12 6.35 -3.97 12.62
N HIS A 13 6.58 -2.66 12.48
CA HIS A 13 6.18 -1.69 13.51
C HIS A 13 4.66 -1.56 13.63
N LEU A 14 3.93 -1.54 12.51
CA LEU A 14 2.47 -1.47 12.53
C LEU A 14 1.85 -2.70 13.19
N ASN A 15 2.34 -3.90 12.89
CA ASN A 15 1.90 -5.14 13.55
C ASN A 15 2.16 -5.09 15.06
N ARG A 16 3.33 -4.58 15.48
CA ARG A 16 3.65 -4.42 16.90
C ARG A 16 2.71 -3.42 17.58
N MET A 17 2.39 -2.31 16.94
CA MET A 17 1.43 -1.34 17.48
C MET A 17 0.02 -1.92 17.53
N LYS A 18 -0.42 -2.67 16.52
CA LYS A 18 -1.70 -3.39 16.53
C LYS A 18 -1.81 -4.40 17.66
N TYR A 19 -0.71 -5.05 18.05
CA TYR A 19 -0.70 -5.95 19.20
C TYR A 19 -0.97 -5.21 20.53
N PHE A 20 -0.40 -4.01 20.71
CA PHE A 20 -0.59 -3.23 21.94
C PHE A 20 -1.88 -2.39 21.95
N PHE A 21 -2.34 -1.94 20.78
CA PHE A 21 -3.43 -1.00 20.59
C PHE A 21 -4.35 -1.47 19.46
N PRO A 22 -5.08 -2.58 19.64
CA PRO A 22 -5.79 -3.25 18.55
C PRO A 22 -6.92 -2.39 17.96
N ASP A 23 -7.62 -1.60 18.77
CA ASP A 23 -8.74 -0.78 18.34
C ASP A 23 -8.28 0.44 17.54
N GLU A 24 -7.16 1.07 17.94
CA GLU A 24 -6.61 2.24 17.27
C GLU A 24 -5.80 1.90 16.02
N TYR A 25 -5.18 0.72 15.97
CA TYR A 25 -4.31 0.29 14.86
C TYR A 25 -4.96 -0.74 13.93
N ASN A 26 -6.29 -0.84 13.90
CA ASN A 26 -7.02 -1.61 12.89
C ASN A 26 -7.20 -0.85 11.55
N ILE A 27 -6.20 -0.06 11.17
CA ILE A 27 -6.25 0.83 9.98
C ILE A 27 -5.42 0.29 8.80
N PHE A 28 -4.80 -0.87 8.95
CA PHE A 28 -3.99 -1.49 7.90
C PHE A 28 -4.23 -3.01 7.84
N PRO A 29 -4.14 -3.63 6.64
CA PRO A 29 -4.36 -5.06 6.49
C PRO A 29 -3.25 -5.87 7.15
N LYS A 30 -3.57 -7.11 7.52
CA LYS A 30 -2.60 -8.06 8.06
C LYS A 30 -1.41 -8.19 7.12
N SER A 31 -0.22 -8.03 7.67
CA SER A 31 1.02 -7.93 6.90
C SER A 31 2.12 -8.74 7.58
N TRP A 32 3.15 -9.12 6.82
CA TRP A 32 4.29 -9.89 7.28
C TRP A 32 5.58 -9.32 6.69
N SER A 33 6.65 -9.32 7.48
CA SER A 33 8.00 -8.95 7.06
C SER A 33 8.77 -10.20 6.64
N LEU A 34 9.16 -10.26 5.37
CA LEU A 34 9.94 -11.35 4.78
C LEU A 34 11.43 -10.98 4.77
N PRO A 35 12.34 -11.98 4.83
CA PRO A 35 12.08 -13.43 4.85
C PRO A 35 11.65 -13.99 6.22
N ARG A 36 11.79 -13.20 7.30
CA ARG A 36 11.61 -13.66 8.70
C ARG A 36 10.28 -14.39 8.97
N GLN A 37 9.18 -13.90 8.40
CA GLN A 37 7.83 -14.44 8.64
C GLN A 37 7.31 -15.31 7.49
N TRP A 38 8.19 -15.80 6.60
CA TRP A 38 7.75 -16.56 5.42
C TRP A 38 6.96 -17.82 5.76
N LYS A 39 7.36 -18.56 6.80
CA LYS A 39 6.63 -19.76 7.25
C LYS A 39 5.21 -19.43 7.70
N GLU A 40 5.02 -18.30 8.39
CA GLU A 40 3.70 -17.83 8.81
C GLU A 40 2.82 -17.49 7.60
N VAL A 41 3.40 -16.93 6.54
CA VAL A 41 2.69 -16.64 5.29
C VAL A 41 2.22 -17.93 4.60
N ILE A 42 3.07 -18.96 4.52
CA ILE A 42 2.69 -20.26 3.93
C ILE A 42 1.56 -20.89 4.75
N SER A 43 1.69 -20.94 6.07
CA SER A 43 0.63 -21.46 6.96
C SER A 43 -0.67 -20.68 6.78
N TYR A 44 -0.60 -19.35 6.73
CA TYR A 44 -1.77 -18.51 6.56
C TYR A 44 -2.48 -18.74 5.22
N ASN A 45 -1.74 -18.78 4.10
CA ASN A 45 -2.30 -19.00 2.77
C ASN A 45 -2.96 -20.39 2.66
N ARG A 46 -2.45 -21.40 3.38
CA ARG A 46 -3.09 -22.72 3.45
C ARG A 46 -4.43 -22.69 4.20
N GLU A 47 -4.50 -21.94 5.30
CA GLU A 47 -5.71 -21.82 6.12
C GLU A 47 -6.76 -20.92 5.46
N HIS A 48 -6.33 -19.96 4.62
CA HIS A 48 -7.16 -18.92 4.00
C HIS A 48 -6.99 -18.96 2.47
N ALA A 49 -7.36 -20.09 1.85
CA ALA A 49 -7.11 -20.35 0.43
C ALA A 49 -7.89 -19.43 -0.53
N ASP A 50 -8.95 -18.79 -0.05
CA ASP A 50 -9.74 -17.79 -0.76
C ASP A 50 -9.16 -16.37 -0.65
N GLU A 51 -8.22 -16.14 0.27
CA GLU A 51 -7.60 -14.83 0.42
C GLU A 51 -6.45 -14.62 -0.58
N THR A 52 -6.52 -13.48 -1.25
CA THR A 52 -5.45 -12.98 -2.12
C THR A 52 -4.37 -12.28 -1.27
N LEU A 53 -3.11 -12.57 -1.55
CA LEU A 53 -1.94 -11.92 -0.97
C LEU A 53 -1.25 -11.01 -1.99
N ILE A 54 -0.63 -9.94 -1.50
CA ILE A 54 0.23 -9.05 -2.28
C ILE A 54 1.64 -9.02 -1.69
N LEU A 55 2.62 -9.40 -2.50
CA LEU A 55 4.04 -9.32 -2.18
C LEU A 55 4.63 -8.04 -2.78
N LYS A 56 5.30 -7.25 -1.95
CA LYS A 56 5.92 -5.99 -2.35
C LYS A 56 7.41 -6.04 -1.99
N PRO A 57 8.34 -6.00 -2.97
CA PRO A 57 9.77 -5.95 -2.69
C PRO A 57 10.12 -4.69 -1.88
N THR A 58 11.03 -4.85 -0.92
CA THR A 58 11.45 -3.75 -0.04
C THR A 58 12.10 -2.62 -0.85
N ARG A 59 12.96 -2.97 -1.81
CA ARG A 59 13.70 -2.01 -2.65
C ARG A 59 13.00 -1.73 -4.01
N GLY A 60 11.71 -2.00 -4.12
CA GLY A 60 10.91 -1.71 -5.31
C GLY A 60 10.29 -0.31 -5.30
N ALA A 61 10.37 0.38 -6.44
CA ALA A 61 9.68 1.64 -6.73
C ALA A 61 8.77 1.47 -7.96
N GLU A 62 7.79 2.36 -8.11
CA GLU A 62 6.88 2.39 -9.29
C GLU A 62 6.18 1.05 -9.55
N GLY A 63 5.91 0.28 -8.49
CA GLY A 63 5.21 -1.00 -8.59
C GLY A 63 5.99 -2.15 -9.24
N LYS A 64 7.29 -1.97 -9.48
CA LYS A 64 8.16 -3.03 -10.01
C LYS A 64 8.32 -4.18 -9.02
N GLY A 65 8.09 -5.39 -9.50
CA GLY A 65 8.25 -6.63 -8.75
C GLY A 65 7.14 -6.95 -7.74
N ILE A 66 6.03 -6.19 -7.76
CA ILE A 66 4.84 -6.55 -6.99
C ILE A 66 4.23 -7.83 -7.58
N LYS A 67 3.82 -8.76 -6.71
CA LYS A 67 3.12 -9.98 -7.10
C LYS A 67 1.80 -10.08 -6.33
N ILE A 68 0.74 -10.52 -7.01
CA ILE A 68 -0.56 -10.79 -6.40
C ILE A 68 -0.81 -12.30 -6.55
N LEU A 69 -0.97 -12.99 -5.44
CA LEU A 69 -0.98 -14.45 -5.38
C LEU A 69 -2.17 -14.92 -4.54
N ASN A 70 -2.96 -15.85 -5.07
CA ASN A 70 -3.98 -16.57 -4.28
C ASN A 70 -3.41 -17.88 -3.70
N PHE A 71 -2.32 -18.38 -4.27
CA PHE A 71 -1.70 -19.65 -3.88
C PHE A 71 -0.19 -19.52 -3.85
N ILE A 72 0.42 -20.05 -2.79
CA ILE A 72 1.86 -20.16 -2.60
C ILE A 72 2.20 -21.65 -2.46
N PRO A 73 3.01 -22.23 -3.35
CA PRO A 73 3.49 -23.60 -3.20
C PRO A 73 4.24 -23.80 -1.88
N GLU A 74 4.02 -24.94 -1.21
CA GLU A 74 4.61 -25.25 0.10
C GLU A 74 6.16 -25.24 0.10
N HIS A 75 6.76 -25.58 -1.05
CA HIS A 75 8.21 -25.60 -1.21
C HIS A 75 8.79 -24.31 -1.79
N GLU A 76 7.98 -23.26 -1.96
CA GLU A 76 8.50 -21.96 -2.41
C GLU A 76 9.40 -21.36 -1.33
N VAL A 77 10.60 -20.96 -1.74
CA VAL A 77 11.58 -20.33 -0.86
C VAL A 77 11.58 -18.83 -1.12
N MET A 78 11.34 -18.04 -0.06
CA MET A 78 11.51 -16.60 -0.09
C MET A 78 12.75 -16.20 0.70
N ASP A 79 13.77 -15.73 0.00
CA ASP A 79 15.02 -15.22 0.59
C ASP A 79 15.21 -13.69 0.36
N GLN A 80 14.22 -13.06 -0.28
CA GLN A 80 14.28 -11.63 -0.58
C GLN A 80 13.52 -10.81 0.45
N ASP A 81 14.08 -9.65 0.81
CA ASP A 81 13.41 -8.67 1.66
C ASP A 81 12.15 -8.13 0.98
N ALA A 82 11.00 -8.45 1.54
CA ALA A 82 9.70 -8.02 1.03
C ALA A 82 8.69 -7.86 2.16
N SER A 83 7.60 -7.15 1.90
CA SER A 83 6.39 -7.23 2.72
C SER A 83 5.36 -8.09 2.01
N CYS A 84 4.80 -9.07 2.71
CA CYS A 84 3.56 -9.75 2.29
C CYS A 84 2.38 -9.11 3.01
N GLN A 85 1.23 -9.00 2.36
CA GLN A 85 0.05 -8.38 2.94
C GLN A 85 -1.21 -9.00 2.35
N VAL A 86 -2.28 -9.10 3.14
CA VAL A 86 -3.61 -9.47 2.63
C VAL A 86 -4.09 -8.39 1.66
N TYR A 87 -4.42 -8.79 0.43
CA TYR A 87 -4.86 -7.89 -0.60
C TYR A 87 -6.31 -7.45 -0.36
N LEU A 88 -6.52 -6.14 -0.37
CA LEU A 88 -7.86 -5.57 -0.26
C LEU A 88 -8.55 -5.62 -1.63
N SER A 89 -9.37 -6.66 -1.83
CA SER A 89 -10.17 -6.84 -3.03
C SER A 89 -11.38 -5.90 -3.03
N ASN A 90 -12.05 -5.77 -1.88
CA ASN A 90 -13.20 -4.89 -1.68
C ASN A 90 -12.74 -3.49 -1.27
N VAL A 91 -12.51 -2.63 -2.27
CA VAL A 91 -12.13 -1.23 -2.09
C VAL A 91 -13.13 -0.32 -2.77
N LEU A 92 -13.23 0.93 -2.29
CA LEU A 92 -14.00 1.96 -2.97
C LEU A 92 -13.44 2.16 -4.39
N LEU A 93 -14.33 2.13 -5.38
CA LEU A 93 -14.00 2.38 -6.78
C LEU A 93 -14.56 3.74 -7.18
N ILE A 94 -13.76 4.51 -7.93
CA ILE A 94 -14.22 5.74 -8.60
C ILE A 94 -14.25 5.41 -10.09
N ASN A 95 -15.41 5.53 -10.72
CA ASN A 95 -15.64 5.19 -12.14
C ASN A 95 -15.23 3.76 -12.52
N GLY A 96 -15.30 2.82 -11.57
CA GLY A 96 -14.89 1.42 -11.77
C GLY A 96 -13.37 1.19 -11.71
N PHE A 97 -12.59 2.19 -11.30
CA PHE A 97 -11.15 2.08 -11.10
C PHE A 97 -10.79 2.08 -9.62
N LYS A 98 -9.78 1.28 -9.25
CA LYS A 98 -9.12 1.39 -7.95
C LYS A 98 -8.26 2.66 -7.93
N PHE A 99 -8.17 3.30 -6.78
CA PHE A 99 -7.35 4.49 -6.59
C PHE A 99 -6.64 4.46 -5.24
N ASP A 100 -5.49 5.11 -5.15
CA ASP A 100 -4.81 5.40 -3.89
C ASP A 100 -4.82 6.91 -3.62
N LEU A 101 -4.82 7.29 -2.34
CA LEU A 101 -4.69 8.66 -1.91
C LEU A 101 -3.24 8.94 -1.50
N ARG A 102 -2.58 9.86 -2.19
CA ARG A 102 -1.33 10.42 -1.69
C ARG A 102 -1.65 11.44 -0.60
N VAL A 103 -1.06 11.29 0.57
CA VAL A 103 -1.17 12.27 1.66
C VAL A 103 0.23 12.75 2.03
N TYR A 104 0.44 14.08 2.07
CA TYR A 104 1.72 14.67 2.43
C TYR A 104 1.71 15.11 3.89
N VAL A 105 2.58 14.49 4.70
CA VAL A 105 2.75 14.81 6.12
C VAL A 105 4.05 15.56 6.29
N LEU A 106 3.99 16.80 6.78
CA LEU A 106 5.17 17.59 7.11
C LEU A 106 5.43 17.50 8.62
N PHE A 107 6.53 16.85 9.00
CA PHE A 107 7.01 16.86 10.38
C PHE A 107 7.92 18.06 10.59
N ARG A 108 7.53 18.97 11.48
CA ARG A 108 8.37 20.08 11.95
C ARG A 108 8.76 19.81 13.40
N CYS A 109 10.03 19.49 13.61
CA CYS A 109 10.61 19.48 14.95
C CYS A 109 11.08 20.91 15.25
N HIS A 110 10.58 21.52 16.33
CA HIS A 110 11.15 22.76 16.85
C HIS A 110 11.99 22.42 18.07
N HIS A 111 13.25 22.84 18.04
CA HIS A 111 14.19 22.59 19.12
C HIS A 111 14.35 23.88 19.95
N ASP A 112 13.28 24.33 20.58
CA ASP A 112 13.37 25.47 21.51
C ASP A 112 13.61 24.97 22.94
N LEU A 113 14.70 25.49 23.54
CA LEU A 113 15.00 25.56 24.97
C LEU A 113 14.46 24.40 25.83
N GLY A 114 14.93 23.18 25.55
CA GLY A 114 14.85 22.04 26.48
C GLY A 114 13.60 21.17 26.39
N ARG A 115 12.63 21.48 25.51
CA ARG A 115 11.49 20.58 25.25
C ARG A 115 11.33 20.34 23.75
N PRO A 116 11.82 19.20 23.21
CA PRO A 116 11.56 18.88 21.82
C PRO A 116 10.05 18.70 21.64
N PHE A 117 9.42 19.57 20.85
CA PHE A 117 8.03 19.45 20.44
C PHE A 117 7.99 19.06 18.95
N LEU A 118 7.39 17.90 18.67
CA LEU A 118 7.14 17.45 17.31
C LEU A 118 5.77 17.97 16.87
N LYS A 119 5.74 18.97 15.98
CA LYS A 119 4.51 19.40 15.33
C LYS A 119 4.40 18.71 13.98
N ALA A 120 3.45 17.79 13.84
CA ALA A 120 3.04 17.30 12.52
C ALA A 120 2.04 18.29 11.93
N ILE A 121 2.36 18.89 10.79
CA ILE A 121 1.41 19.62 9.95
C ILE A 121 0.99 18.66 8.84
N LEU A 122 -0.27 18.25 8.87
CA LEU A 122 -0.86 17.44 7.80
C LEU A 122 -1.28 18.37 6.67
N LYS A 123 -0.65 18.26 5.50
CA LYS A 123 -1.12 18.91 4.28
C LYS A 123 -1.75 17.84 3.40
N LEU A 124 -3.09 17.77 3.44
CA LEU A 124 -3.83 16.91 2.52
C LEU A 124 -3.76 17.54 1.13
N VAL A 125 -2.87 17.04 0.27
CA VAL A 125 -2.93 17.26 -1.17
C VAL A 125 -3.43 15.95 -1.75
N LEU A 126 -4.66 15.94 -2.27
CA LEU A 126 -5.22 14.76 -2.91
C LEU A 126 -4.68 14.69 -4.33
N GLU A 127 -3.75 13.78 -4.57
CA GLU A 127 -3.41 13.35 -5.93
C GLU A 127 -4.22 12.10 -6.23
N TYR A 128 -5.05 12.19 -7.27
CA TYR A 128 -5.79 11.06 -7.80
C TYR A 128 -4.93 10.30 -8.80
N LYS A 129 -4.88 8.98 -8.64
CA LYS A 129 -4.22 8.10 -9.59
C LYS A 129 -5.14 6.93 -9.91
N GLU A 130 -5.67 6.92 -11.13
CA GLU A 130 -6.29 5.72 -11.69
C GLU A 130 -5.27 4.59 -11.74
N SER A 131 -5.59 3.48 -11.08
CA SER A 131 -4.95 2.18 -11.31
C SER A 131 -5.80 1.33 -12.26
N GLU A 132 -5.31 0.15 -12.67
CA GLU A 132 -5.94 -0.68 -13.69
C GLU A 132 -7.43 -0.99 -13.44
N LYS A 133 -8.18 -1.15 -14.54
CA LYS A 133 -9.57 -1.59 -14.52
C LYS A 133 -9.61 -3.07 -14.20
N LEU A 134 -10.31 -3.46 -13.13
CA LEU A 134 -10.40 -4.86 -12.74
C LEU A 134 -10.95 -5.70 -13.91
N SER A 135 -10.15 -6.62 -14.44
CA SER A 135 -10.66 -7.62 -15.40
C SER A 135 -11.14 -8.87 -14.65
N THR A 136 -12.16 -9.55 -15.15
CA THR A 136 -12.77 -10.73 -14.49
C THR A 136 -11.78 -11.87 -14.23
N LEU A 137 -10.69 -11.94 -15.01
CA LEU A 137 -9.59 -12.89 -14.85
C LEU A 137 -8.68 -12.57 -13.64
N GLU A 138 -8.68 -11.31 -13.18
CA GLU A 138 -7.90 -10.89 -12.01
C GLU A 138 -8.47 -11.42 -10.70
N LEU A 139 -9.76 -11.76 -10.69
CA LEU A 139 -10.44 -12.43 -9.59
C LEU A 139 -10.09 -13.93 -9.51
N GLN A 140 -9.48 -14.51 -10.56
CA GLN A 140 -9.16 -15.95 -10.66
C GLN A 140 -7.69 -16.30 -10.35
N GLY A 141 -6.93 -15.39 -9.76
CA GLY A 141 -5.82 -15.78 -8.88
C GLY A 141 -4.45 -16.08 -9.49
N VAL A 142 -4.19 -15.69 -10.74
CA VAL A 142 -2.82 -15.71 -11.28
C VAL A 142 -2.52 -14.37 -11.95
N ILE A 143 -1.87 -13.47 -11.21
CA ILE A 143 -1.33 -12.24 -11.80
C ILE A 143 0.10 -12.00 -11.29
N THR A 144 1.06 -12.25 -12.18
CA THR A 144 2.38 -11.62 -12.11
C THR A 144 2.31 -10.34 -12.95
N ARG A 145 1.79 -9.24 -12.40
CA ARG A 145 1.84 -7.93 -13.08
C ARG A 145 2.64 -6.95 -12.25
N THR A 146 3.72 -6.46 -12.87
CA THR A 146 4.32 -5.17 -12.56
C THR A 146 3.23 -4.11 -12.73
N GLU A 147 2.93 -3.34 -11.68
CA GLU A 147 2.00 -2.21 -11.81
C GLU A 147 2.57 -1.26 -12.87
N THR A 148 2.03 -1.28 -14.08
CA THR A 148 2.39 -0.30 -15.10
C THR A 148 1.48 0.89 -14.86
N THR A 149 2.01 1.88 -14.16
CA THR A 149 1.37 3.18 -14.03
C THR A 149 1.08 3.74 -15.42
N ARG A 150 -0.12 4.29 -15.66
CA ARG A 150 -0.37 5.04 -16.89
C ARG A 150 0.71 6.14 -17.07
N PRO A 151 1.11 6.44 -18.32
CA PRO A 151 2.08 7.49 -18.58
C PRO A 151 1.60 8.84 -18.02
N LYS A 152 2.53 9.63 -17.47
CA LYS A 152 2.25 10.93 -16.84
C LYS A 152 1.43 11.91 -17.70
N SER A 153 1.40 11.73 -19.01
CA SER A 153 0.60 12.52 -19.93
C SER A 153 -0.92 12.30 -19.83
N SER A 154 -1.38 11.32 -19.05
CA SER A 154 -2.81 10.99 -18.90
C SER A 154 -3.43 11.42 -17.57
N TYR A 155 -2.67 12.12 -16.72
CA TYR A 155 -3.22 12.77 -15.54
C TYR A 155 -4.03 14.00 -15.95
N THR A 156 -5.33 14.00 -15.68
CA THR A 156 -6.14 15.23 -15.78
C THR A 156 -5.86 16.07 -14.54
N ASN A 157 -5.43 17.32 -14.74
CA ASN A 157 -5.47 18.28 -13.64
C ASN A 157 -6.95 18.62 -13.43
N GLY A 158 -7.46 18.48 -12.20
CA GLY A 158 -8.85 18.84 -11.87
C GLY A 158 -9.22 20.33 -12.07
N TYR A 159 -8.30 21.11 -12.64
CA TYR A 159 -8.53 22.48 -13.11
C TYR A 159 -9.07 22.54 -14.55
N ASP A 160 -8.92 21.48 -15.36
CA ASP A 160 -9.26 21.47 -16.79
C ASP A 160 -10.75 21.14 -17.06
N GLU A 161 -11.51 20.74 -16.04
CA GLU A 161 -12.94 20.38 -16.14
C GLU A 161 -13.90 21.42 -15.55
N LEU A 162 -13.41 22.58 -15.11
CA LEU A 162 -14.30 23.64 -14.65
C LEU A 162 -15.05 24.23 -15.87
N PRO A 163 -16.40 24.28 -15.85
CA PRO A 163 -17.14 24.97 -16.90
C PRO A 163 -16.65 26.43 -16.97
N PRO A 164 -16.59 27.02 -18.18
CA PRO A 164 -16.14 28.39 -18.33
C PRO A 164 -16.93 29.28 -17.38
N HIS A 165 -16.21 30.04 -16.55
CA HIS A 165 -16.77 30.97 -15.59
C HIS A 165 -17.70 31.92 -16.35
N ASP A 166 -19.02 31.81 -16.13
CA ASP A 166 -20.00 32.72 -16.71
C ASP A 166 -19.78 34.10 -16.08
N PRO A 167 -19.34 35.13 -16.84
CA PRO A 167 -19.20 36.47 -16.33
C PRO A 167 -20.57 37.15 -16.48
N ARG A 168 -21.47 36.87 -15.55
CA ARG A 168 -22.70 37.62 -15.34
C ARG A 168 -22.80 38.10 -13.90
#